data_AF-A0A1F5KQR2-F1
#
_entry.id   AF-A0A1F5KQR2-F1
#
_cell.length_a   1.000
_cell.length_b   1.000
_cell.length_c   1.000
_cell.angle_alpha   90.00
_cell.angle_beta   90.00
_cell.angle_gamma   90.00
#
_symmetry.space_group_name_H-M   'P 1'
#
loop_
_entity.id
_entity.type
_entity.pdbx_description
1 polymer ?
#
loop_
_entity_poly.entity_id
_entity_poly.type
_entity_poly.pdbx_seq_one_letter_code
_entity_poly.pdbx_strand_id
1 'polypeptide(L)'
;MVQEAAEIKAGVCPLIINSTNPNLYLGVQERTWKRETNKLAGMWSPAFETVEPGESHLATLKRCIGAGCGEEISIVGGEITIPDNLDNSLLCKVQLSSGIWLYVYPLVASNDLEVVTGLYTHEVQTPAWISDSLVVASKYRPGNFTFRPGVLEISESLREQKANRWTYRPRIYENPVNSVPTEVFDLLEAGISQNEALYRLGLGPQQLLKPDPSGRLLS
;
A
#
# COMPACT_ATOMS: atom_id res chain seq x y z
N MET A 1 20.15 22.53 -0.02
CA MET A 1 18.68 22.45 -0.18
C MET A 1 18.43 21.48 -1.30
N VAL A 2 17.94 20.28 -0.98
CA VAL A 2 17.45 19.36 -2.02
C VAL A 2 16.14 19.97 -2.49
N GLN A 3 16.05 20.26 -3.79
CA GLN A 3 14.84 20.80 -4.41
C GLN A 3 13.80 19.67 -4.37
N GLU A 4 12.74 19.81 -3.58
CA GLU A 4 11.60 18.90 -3.66
C GLU A 4 11.18 18.81 -5.13
N ALA A 5 11.20 17.61 -5.70
CA ALA A 5 10.64 17.41 -7.02
C ALA A 5 9.18 17.86 -6.98
N ALA A 6 8.82 18.82 -7.84
CA ALA A 6 7.46 19.36 -7.89
C ALA A 6 6.46 18.20 -8.02
N GLU A 7 5.40 18.22 -7.21
CA GLU A 7 4.36 17.21 -7.26
C GLU A 7 3.65 17.25 -8.62
N ILE A 8 3.73 16.14 -9.37
CA ILE A 8 3.09 15.95 -10.66
C ILE A 8 1.77 15.21 -10.49
N LYS A 9 1.74 14.23 -9.58
CA LYS A 9 0.57 13.40 -9.30
C LYS A 9 0.51 13.02 -7.83
N ALA A 10 -0.70 13.03 -7.28
CA ALA A 10 -0.97 12.59 -5.91
C ALA A 10 -1.87 11.35 -5.92
N GLY A 11 -1.66 10.48 -4.95
CA GLY A 11 -2.57 9.44 -4.55
C GLY A 11 -2.81 9.48 -3.04
N VAL A 12 -3.89 8.87 -2.58
CA VAL A 12 -4.19 8.66 -1.17
C VAL A 12 -4.23 7.18 -0.83
N CYS A 13 -3.85 6.87 0.40
CA CYS A 13 -3.97 5.53 0.98
C CYS A 13 -4.82 5.62 2.24
N PRO A 14 -6.06 5.09 2.23
CA PRO A 14 -6.80 4.79 3.45
C PRO A 14 -6.14 3.57 4.09
N LEU A 15 -5.23 3.79 5.04
CA LEU A 15 -4.63 2.70 5.81
C LEU A 15 -5.64 2.21 6.83
N ILE A 16 -6.47 1.24 6.45
CA ILE A 16 -7.56 0.70 7.27
C ILE A 16 -6.97 -0.23 8.33
N ILE A 17 -6.99 0.21 9.58
CA ILE A 17 -6.44 -0.48 10.74
C ILE A 17 -7.52 -1.30 11.42
N ASN A 18 -7.20 -2.55 11.76
CA ASN A 18 -8.10 -3.42 12.50
C ASN A 18 -8.25 -2.93 13.96
N SER A 19 -9.48 -2.67 14.39
CA SER A 19 -9.78 -2.21 15.76
C SER A 19 -9.43 -3.22 16.85
N THR A 20 -9.56 -4.52 16.59
CA THR A 20 -9.25 -5.59 17.56
C THR A 20 -7.75 -5.87 17.66
N ASN A 21 -7.01 -5.64 16.59
CA ASN A 21 -5.56 -5.78 16.55
C ASN A 21 -4.94 -4.63 15.73
N PRO A 22 -4.53 -3.53 16.38
CA PRO A 22 -4.06 -2.34 15.67
C PRO A 22 -2.74 -2.57 14.91
N ASN A 23 -2.07 -3.71 15.08
CA ASN A 23 -0.88 -4.11 14.31
C ASN A 23 -1.21 -4.76 12.97
N LEU A 24 -2.50 -4.93 12.67
CA LEU A 24 -2.99 -5.39 11.38
C LEU A 24 -3.63 -4.22 10.63
N TYR A 25 -3.35 -4.14 9.33
CA TYR A 25 -4.06 -3.24 8.42
C TYR A 25 -4.51 -3.99 7.17
N LEU A 26 -5.57 -3.51 6.53
CA LEU A 26 -6.11 -4.15 5.35
C LEU A 26 -5.20 -3.91 4.15
N GLY A 27 -4.96 -4.96 3.36
CA GLY A 27 -4.33 -4.84 2.08
C GLY A 27 -4.83 -5.85 1.06
N VAL A 28 -4.31 -5.72 -0.15
CA VAL A 28 -4.64 -6.50 -1.33
C VAL A 28 -3.37 -7.02 -1.98
N GLN A 29 -3.49 -8.12 -2.70
CA GLN A 29 -2.40 -8.67 -3.50
C GLN A 29 -2.59 -8.33 -4.96
N GLU A 30 -1.55 -7.81 -5.61
CA GLU A 30 -1.54 -7.49 -7.04
C GLU A 30 -1.66 -8.76 -7.89
N ARG A 31 -2.53 -8.76 -8.89
CA ARG A 31 -2.67 -9.84 -9.88
C ARG A 31 -1.78 -9.64 -11.09
N THR A 32 -1.46 -8.39 -11.41
CA THR A 32 -0.70 -8.01 -12.61
C THR A 32 0.48 -7.14 -12.24
N TRP A 33 1.48 -7.13 -13.09
CA TRP A 33 2.56 -6.15 -13.00
C TRP A 33 2.16 -4.87 -13.74
N LYS A 34 2.70 -3.72 -13.31
CA LYS A 34 2.47 -2.41 -13.96
C LYS A 34 3.65 -1.49 -13.70
N ARG A 35 4.35 -1.09 -14.77
CA ARG A 35 5.58 -0.28 -14.70
C ARG A 35 5.34 1.08 -14.04
N GLU A 36 4.27 1.79 -14.43
CA GLU A 36 4.08 3.19 -13.98
C GLU A 36 3.88 3.32 -12.48
N THR A 37 3.41 2.24 -11.83
CA THR A 37 3.13 2.19 -10.39
C THR A 37 4.08 1.28 -9.64
N ASN A 38 5.17 0.85 -10.31
CA ASN A 38 6.26 0.03 -9.80
C ASN A 38 5.76 -1.24 -9.07
N LYS A 39 4.80 -1.96 -9.67
CA LYS A 39 4.19 -3.17 -9.09
C LYS A 39 4.50 -4.42 -9.91
N LEU A 40 4.77 -5.53 -9.22
CA LEU A 40 4.85 -6.88 -9.76
C LEU A 40 3.63 -7.67 -9.29
N ALA A 41 3.21 -8.66 -10.07
CA ALA A 41 2.16 -9.58 -9.64
C ALA A 41 2.61 -10.29 -8.35
N GLY A 42 1.71 -10.51 -7.40
CA GLY A 42 2.00 -11.15 -6.11
C GLY A 42 2.45 -10.22 -5.00
N MET A 43 2.77 -8.95 -5.30
CA MET A 43 3.07 -7.94 -4.28
C MET A 43 1.84 -7.60 -3.44
N TRP A 44 2.05 -7.29 -2.16
CA TRP A 44 1.02 -6.82 -1.25
C TRP A 44 1.15 -5.33 -0.96
N SER A 45 0.02 -4.64 -0.86
CA SER A 45 -0.07 -3.25 -0.43
C SER A 45 -1.41 -2.95 0.23
N PRO A 46 -1.53 -1.86 1.00
CA PRO A 46 -2.84 -1.27 1.25
C PRO A 46 -3.49 -0.83 -0.06
N ALA A 47 -4.79 -0.53 0.00
CA ALA A 47 -5.48 0.05 -1.14
C ALA A 47 -5.00 1.48 -1.40
N PHE A 48 -4.83 1.84 -2.67
CA PHE A 48 -4.44 3.18 -3.10
C PHE A 48 -5.44 3.76 -4.10
N GLU A 49 -5.56 5.08 -4.12
CA GLU A 49 -6.43 5.75 -5.07
C GLU A 49 -5.77 7.02 -5.60
N THR A 50 -5.90 7.28 -6.89
CA THR A 50 -5.38 8.51 -7.50
C THR A 50 -6.26 9.70 -7.14
N VAL A 51 -5.67 10.83 -6.77
CA VAL A 51 -6.41 12.08 -6.61
C VAL A 51 -6.72 12.66 -7.99
N GLU A 52 -8.00 12.79 -8.31
CA GLU A 52 -8.44 13.36 -9.58
C GLU A 52 -8.35 14.90 -9.60
N PRO A 53 -8.24 15.53 -10.80
CA PRO A 53 -8.19 16.99 -10.89
C PRO A 53 -9.37 17.67 -10.20
N GLY A 54 -9.08 18.53 -9.21
CA GLY A 54 -10.08 19.24 -8.42
C GLY A 54 -10.70 18.43 -7.27
N GLU A 55 -10.32 17.16 -7.10
CA GLU A 55 -10.74 16.32 -5.99
C GLU A 55 -9.90 16.62 -4.73
N SER A 56 -10.53 16.62 -3.56
CA SER A 56 -9.83 16.69 -2.28
C SER A 56 -9.42 15.31 -1.80
N HIS A 57 -8.37 15.20 -0.99
CA HIS A 57 -7.96 13.91 -0.41
C HIS A 57 -9.10 13.20 0.33
N LEU A 58 -9.96 13.94 1.03
CA LEU A 58 -11.12 13.37 1.72
C LEU A 58 -12.12 12.76 0.74
N ALA A 59 -12.38 13.42 -0.38
CA ALA A 59 -13.26 12.90 -1.43
C ALA A 59 -12.64 11.65 -2.07
N THR A 60 -11.35 11.68 -2.39
CA THR A 60 -10.60 10.54 -2.93
C THR A 60 -10.61 9.35 -1.96
N LEU A 61 -10.39 9.57 -0.66
CA LEU A 61 -10.46 8.50 0.36
C LEU A 61 -11.85 7.87 0.41
N LYS A 62 -12.91 8.68 0.43
CA LYS A 62 -14.30 8.20 0.45
C LYS A 62 -14.65 7.39 -0.79
N ARG A 63 -14.12 7.78 -1.96
CA ARG A 63 -14.25 7.01 -3.20
C ARG A 63 -13.52 5.68 -3.11
N CYS A 64 -12.27 5.69 -2.64
CA CYS A 64 -11.43 4.51 -2.48
C CYS A 64 -12.09 3.42 -1.62
N ILE A 65 -12.74 3.81 -0.51
CA ILE A 65 -13.37 2.88 0.45
C ILE A 65 -14.89 2.75 0.29
N GLY A 66 -15.48 3.43 -0.70
CA GLY A 66 -16.92 3.53 -0.85
C GLY A 66 -17.59 2.20 -1.15
N ALA A 67 -18.71 1.92 -0.49
CA ALA A 67 -19.50 0.71 -0.70
C ALA A 67 -19.95 0.60 -2.17
N GLY A 68 -19.48 -0.43 -2.87
CA GLY A 68 -19.81 -0.71 -4.28
C GLY A 68 -19.16 0.25 -5.30
N CYS A 69 -18.27 1.14 -4.86
CA CYS A 69 -17.59 2.11 -5.73
C CYS A 69 -16.07 2.05 -5.64
N GLY A 70 -15.50 1.37 -4.64
CA GLY A 70 -14.06 1.24 -4.53
C GLY A 70 -13.47 0.33 -5.61
N GLU A 71 -12.35 0.75 -6.19
CA GLU A 71 -11.68 0.05 -7.27
C GLU A 71 -11.06 -1.27 -6.76
N GLU A 72 -10.16 -1.18 -5.76
CA GLU A 72 -9.43 -2.34 -5.25
C GLU A 72 -10.20 -3.09 -4.15
N ILE A 73 -10.87 -2.36 -3.26
CA ILE A 73 -11.64 -2.89 -2.13
C ILE A 73 -13.03 -2.27 -2.10
N SER A 74 -14.01 -3.00 -1.56
CA SER A 74 -15.35 -2.48 -1.29
C SER A 74 -15.82 -2.91 0.07
N ILE A 75 -16.25 -1.95 0.89
CA ILE A 75 -16.79 -2.19 2.22
C ILE A 75 -18.28 -2.49 2.09
N VAL A 76 -18.69 -3.66 2.56
CA VAL A 76 -20.07 -4.15 2.44
C VAL A 76 -20.78 -4.27 3.79
N GLY A 77 -20.02 -4.14 4.88
CA GLY A 77 -20.53 -4.15 6.26
C GLY A 77 -19.52 -3.50 7.22
N GLY A 78 -20.01 -3.06 8.38
CA GLY A 78 -19.25 -2.28 9.36
C GLY A 78 -18.98 -0.83 8.93
N GLU A 79 -18.12 -0.15 9.68
CA GLU A 79 -17.84 1.28 9.53
C GLU A 79 -16.33 1.57 9.54
N ILE A 80 -15.95 2.69 8.92
CA ILE A 80 -14.61 3.26 9.02
C ILE A 80 -14.70 4.66 9.59
N THR A 81 -13.96 4.90 10.66
CA THR A 81 -13.86 6.23 11.26
C THR A 81 -12.88 7.08 10.45
N ILE A 82 -13.42 8.09 9.75
CA ILE A 82 -12.63 9.12 9.08
C ILE A 82 -12.48 10.32 10.02
N PRO A 83 -11.25 10.81 10.30
CA PRO A 83 -11.04 11.98 11.14
C PRO A 83 -11.68 13.26 10.57
N ASP A 84 -12.23 14.10 11.44
CA ASP A 84 -12.82 15.40 11.04
C ASP A 84 -11.79 16.36 10.42
N ASN A 85 -10.54 16.29 10.89
CA ASN A 85 -9.41 17.03 10.33
C ASN A 85 -8.39 16.06 9.73
N LEU A 86 -8.48 15.88 8.41
CA LEU A 86 -7.66 14.93 7.69
C LEU A 86 -6.18 15.33 7.68
N ASP A 87 -5.86 16.62 7.56
CA ASP A 87 -4.47 17.11 7.50
C ASP A 87 -3.70 16.80 8.80
N ASN A 88 -4.37 16.92 9.94
CA ASN A 88 -3.79 16.56 11.24
C ASN A 88 -3.66 15.03 11.44
N SER A 89 -4.26 14.24 10.57
CA SER A 89 -4.24 12.77 10.63
C SER A 89 -3.24 12.13 9.67
N LEU A 90 -2.52 12.93 8.86
CA LEU A 90 -1.53 12.41 7.93
C LEU A 90 -0.53 11.51 8.68
N LEU A 91 -0.38 10.27 8.23
CA LEU A 91 0.62 9.35 8.78
C LEU A 91 1.97 9.65 8.14
N CYS A 92 2.06 9.54 6.82
CA CYS A 92 3.29 9.83 6.09
C CYS A 92 2.98 10.19 4.64
N LYS A 93 4.00 10.68 3.94
CA LYS A 93 4.00 10.89 2.50
C LYS A 93 5.15 10.12 1.88
N VAL A 94 4.87 9.32 0.86
CA VAL A 94 5.86 8.46 0.17
C VAL A 94 5.93 8.81 -1.31
N GLN A 95 7.11 9.05 -1.84
CA GLN A 95 7.33 9.24 -3.28
C GLN A 95 7.49 7.88 -3.96
N LEU A 96 6.44 7.42 -4.67
CA LEU A 96 6.47 6.11 -5.34
C LEU A 96 7.39 6.12 -6.58
N SER A 97 7.46 7.27 -7.24
CA SER A 97 8.38 7.59 -8.34
C SER A 97 8.52 9.11 -8.43
N SER A 98 9.48 9.61 -9.20
CA SER A 98 9.76 11.05 -9.27
C SER A 98 8.50 11.88 -9.58
N GLY A 99 8.12 12.77 -8.66
CA GLY A 99 6.93 13.62 -8.77
C GLY A 99 5.58 12.92 -8.48
N ILE A 100 5.56 11.62 -8.22
CA ILE A 100 4.36 10.85 -7.86
C ILE A 100 4.38 10.54 -6.36
N TRP A 101 3.44 11.12 -5.64
CA TRP A 101 3.37 11.06 -4.19
C TRP A 101 2.13 10.35 -3.68
N LEU A 102 2.29 9.52 -2.65
CA LEU A 102 1.22 8.84 -1.94
C LEU A 102 1.10 9.43 -0.53
N TYR A 103 -0.08 9.96 -0.21
CA TYR A 103 -0.43 10.48 1.10
C TYR A 103 -1.20 9.42 1.89
N VAL A 104 -0.73 9.10 3.09
CA VAL A 104 -1.23 7.94 3.85
C VAL A 104 -1.99 8.41 5.07
N TYR A 105 -3.23 7.95 5.23
CA TYR A 105 -4.12 8.33 6.32
C TYR A 105 -4.54 7.08 7.11
N PRO A 106 -4.24 7.01 8.42
CA PRO A 106 -4.64 5.87 9.25
C PRO A 106 -6.12 6.01 9.61
N LEU A 107 -6.93 5.04 9.18
CA LEU A 107 -8.37 4.99 9.45
C LEU A 107 -8.67 3.76 10.29
N VAL A 108 -9.52 3.89 11.31
CA VAL A 108 -9.86 2.76 12.20
C VAL A 108 -11.17 2.13 11.73
N ALA A 109 -11.14 0.83 11.47
CA ALA A 109 -12.32 0.04 11.14
C ALA A 109 -13.12 -0.35 12.40
N SER A 110 -14.40 -0.62 12.25
CA SER A 110 -15.20 -1.32 13.26
C SER A 110 -14.85 -2.81 13.33
N ASN A 111 -15.24 -3.48 14.42
CA ASN A 111 -14.95 -4.91 14.63
C ASN A 111 -15.69 -5.83 13.65
N ASP A 112 -16.81 -5.37 13.12
CA ASP A 112 -17.71 -6.04 12.19
C ASP A 112 -17.46 -5.63 10.73
N LEU A 113 -16.30 -5.02 10.43
CA LEU A 113 -15.97 -4.62 9.07
C LEU A 113 -15.95 -5.84 8.12
N GLU A 114 -16.80 -5.79 7.10
CA GLU A 114 -16.86 -6.76 6.02
C GLU A 114 -16.34 -6.11 4.74
N VAL A 115 -15.32 -6.72 4.13
CA VAL A 115 -14.68 -6.21 2.92
C VAL A 115 -14.62 -7.28 1.86
N VAL A 116 -14.93 -6.89 0.63
CA VAL A 116 -14.78 -7.69 -0.57
C VAL A 116 -13.83 -7.02 -1.54
N THR A 117 -13.36 -7.75 -2.55
CA THR A 117 -12.65 -7.12 -3.67
C THR A 117 -13.58 -6.14 -4.38
N GLY A 118 -13.06 -4.97 -4.72
CA GLY A 118 -13.79 -3.93 -5.44
C GLY A 118 -14.04 -4.26 -6.91
N LEU A 119 -14.33 -3.22 -7.70
CA LEU A 119 -14.67 -3.35 -9.12
C LEU A 119 -13.51 -3.91 -9.97
N TYR A 120 -12.26 -3.69 -9.55
CA TYR A 120 -11.06 -4.10 -10.29
C TYR A 120 -10.57 -5.48 -9.85
N THR A 121 -11.48 -6.46 -9.87
CA THR A 121 -11.16 -7.87 -9.59
C THR A 121 -10.11 -8.47 -10.53
N HIS A 122 -9.81 -7.82 -11.66
CA HIS A 122 -8.74 -8.22 -12.57
C HIS A 122 -7.36 -7.71 -12.15
N GLU A 123 -7.28 -6.65 -11.33
CA GLU A 123 -6.03 -6.07 -10.87
C GLU A 123 -5.58 -6.60 -9.51
N VAL A 124 -6.50 -6.96 -8.62
CA VAL A 124 -6.16 -7.35 -7.24
C VAL A 124 -6.90 -8.61 -6.76
N GLN A 125 -6.30 -9.35 -5.83
CA GLN A 125 -6.89 -10.53 -5.19
C GLN A 125 -7.70 -10.18 -3.94
N THR A 126 -8.24 -11.21 -3.28
CA THR A 126 -9.05 -11.08 -2.07
C THR A 126 -8.30 -10.27 -1.00
N PRO A 127 -8.95 -9.27 -0.37
CA PRO A 127 -8.36 -8.50 0.71
C PRO A 127 -7.95 -9.38 1.89
N ALA A 128 -6.86 -9.02 2.56
CA ALA A 128 -6.36 -9.70 3.74
C ALA A 128 -5.77 -8.71 4.75
N TRP A 129 -5.71 -9.13 6.00
CA TRP A 129 -5.06 -8.37 7.07
C TRP A 129 -3.54 -8.59 7.05
N ILE A 130 -2.79 -7.52 6.81
CA ILE A 130 -1.33 -7.48 6.78
C ILE A 130 -0.79 -7.10 8.15
N SER A 131 0.15 -7.88 8.67
CA SER A 131 0.88 -7.55 9.90
C SER A 131 2.00 -6.55 9.64
N ASP A 132 2.01 -5.44 10.39
CA ASP A 132 3.11 -4.46 10.33
C ASP A 132 4.47 -5.08 10.76
N SER A 133 4.45 -6.17 11.54
CA SER A 133 5.65 -6.91 11.96
C SER A 133 6.27 -7.70 10.84
N LEU A 134 5.42 -8.33 10.03
CA LEU A 134 5.83 -9.07 8.86
C LEU A 134 6.49 -8.13 7.84
N VAL A 135 5.89 -6.96 7.63
CA VAL A 135 6.42 -5.94 6.71
C VAL A 135 7.76 -5.42 7.20
N VAL A 136 7.88 -5.03 8.47
CA VAL A 136 9.15 -4.53 9.00
C VAL A 136 10.24 -5.61 9.01
N ALA A 137 9.88 -6.89 9.22
CA ALA A 137 10.84 -7.99 9.11
C ALA A 137 11.34 -8.20 7.67
N SER A 138 10.58 -7.78 6.65
CA SER A 138 10.99 -7.91 5.24
C SER A 138 12.22 -7.05 4.89
N LYS A 139 12.51 -5.98 5.66
CA LYS A 139 13.67 -5.10 5.42
C LYS A 139 15.01 -5.82 5.46
N TYR A 140 15.09 -6.95 6.16
CA TYR A 140 16.29 -7.79 6.25
C TYR A 140 16.48 -8.69 5.03
N ARG A 141 15.65 -8.54 3.99
CA ARG A 141 15.73 -9.26 2.72
C ARG A 141 15.66 -8.27 1.54
N PRO A 142 16.71 -7.47 1.28
CA PRO A 142 16.75 -6.56 0.14
C PRO A 142 16.46 -7.31 -1.18
N GLY A 143 15.65 -6.71 -2.05
CA GLY A 143 15.19 -7.36 -3.28
C GLY A 143 14.04 -8.35 -3.08
N ASN A 144 13.46 -8.43 -1.87
CA ASN A 144 12.23 -9.18 -1.65
C ASN A 144 11.01 -8.35 -2.07
N PHE A 145 10.45 -8.69 -3.22
CA PHE A 145 9.28 -8.06 -3.81
C PHE A 145 7.95 -8.61 -3.25
N THR A 146 7.89 -8.94 -1.95
CA THR A 146 6.64 -9.33 -1.28
C THR A 146 5.70 -8.15 -1.10
N PHE A 147 6.25 -6.96 -0.81
CA PHE A 147 5.48 -5.74 -0.57
C PHE A 147 5.83 -4.68 -1.60
N ARG A 148 4.85 -3.85 -1.98
CA ARG A 148 5.09 -2.72 -2.89
C ARG A 148 6.03 -1.69 -2.24
N PRO A 149 6.74 -0.88 -3.06
CA PRO A 149 7.48 0.27 -2.55
C PRO A 149 6.56 1.17 -1.70
N GLY A 150 7.07 1.67 -0.59
CA GLY A 150 6.33 2.52 0.35
C GLY A 150 5.64 1.77 1.49
N VAL A 151 5.39 0.46 1.35
CA VAL A 151 4.66 -0.31 2.37
C VAL A 151 5.48 -0.49 3.65
N LEU A 152 6.82 -0.60 3.54
CA LEU A 152 7.71 -0.62 4.71
C LEU A 152 7.64 0.71 5.47
N GLU A 153 7.76 1.82 4.75
CA GLU A 153 7.76 3.17 5.27
C GLU A 153 6.44 3.50 5.98
N ILE A 154 5.32 3.05 5.41
CA ILE A 154 3.99 3.11 6.01
C ILE A 154 3.97 2.35 7.34
N SER A 155 4.48 1.11 7.35
CA SER A 155 4.49 0.26 8.55
C SER A 155 5.39 0.82 9.66
N GLU A 156 6.56 1.37 9.31
CA GLU A 156 7.45 2.04 10.27
C GLU A 156 6.79 3.31 10.85
N SER A 157 6.15 4.11 10.00
CA SER A 157 5.40 5.31 10.41
C SER A 157 4.26 4.95 11.35
N LEU A 158 3.49 3.92 11.04
CA LEU A 158 2.39 3.44 11.89
C LEU A 158 2.90 3.01 13.27
N ARG A 159 4.00 2.29 13.33
CA ARG A 159 4.62 1.84 14.60
C ARG A 159 5.10 3.00 15.44
N GLU A 160 5.77 3.97 14.83
CA GLU A 160 6.25 5.14 15.55
C GLU A 160 5.08 6.02 16.04
N GLN A 161 4.05 6.21 15.23
CA GLN A 161 2.85 6.94 15.63
C GLN A 161 2.18 6.28 16.85
N LYS A 162 2.09 4.95 16.88
CA LYS A 162 1.57 4.21 18.05
C LYS A 162 2.46 4.41 19.29
N ALA A 163 3.78 4.35 19.12
CA ALA A 163 4.73 4.50 20.22
C ALA A 163 4.77 5.94 20.78
N ASN A 164 4.56 6.95 19.93
CA ASN A 164 4.79 8.36 20.24
C ASN A 164 3.59 9.24 19.83
N ARG A 165 2.36 8.81 20.12
CA ARG A 165 1.12 9.40 19.57
C ARG A 165 1.02 10.92 19.66
N TRP A 166 1.48 11.52 20.76
CA TRP A 166 1.35 12.96 21.02
C TRP A 166 2.44 13.82 20.37
N THR A 167 3.57 13.21 20.02
CA THR A 167 4.75 13.91 19.49
C THR A 167 5.09 13.47 18.07
N TYR A 168 4.37 12.48 17.54
CA TYR A 168 4.55 12.00 16.19
C TYR A 168 4.37 13.14 15.18
N ARG A 169 5.28 13.21 14.22
CA ARG A 169 5.16 14.09 13.07
C ARG A 169 5.15 13.26 11.79
N PRO A 170 4.29 13.60 10.81
CA PRO A 170 4.24 12.85 9.57
C PRO A 170 5.60 12.83 8.88
N ARG A 171 6.05 11.65 8.47
CA ARG A 171 7.34 11.46 7.79
C ARG A 171 7.20 11.63 6.28
N ILE A 172 8.28 12.06 5.65
CA ILE A 172 8.40 12.18 4.19
C ILE A 172 9.47 11.19 3.74
N TYR A 173 9.12 10.33 2.78
CA TYR A 173 10.00 9.31 2.22
C TYR A 173 10.15 9.52 0.72
N GLU A 174 11.30 10.02 0.28
CA GLU A 174 11.57 10.28 -1.16
C GLU A 174 12.09 9.04 -1.90
N ASN A 175 12.68 8.09 -1.18
CA ASN A 175 13.32 6.91 -1.75
C ASN A 175 12.82 5.66 -1.02
N PRO A 176 11.60 5.19 -1.31
CA PRO A 176 11.09 3.97 -0.69
C PRO A 176 11.96 2.77 -1.05
N VAL A 177 12.08 1.83 -0.13
CA VAL A 177 12.77 0.57 -0.39
C VAL A 177 11.96 -0.31 -1.34
N ASN A 178 12.61 -1.37 -1.84
CA ASN A 178 12.00 -2.41 -2.67
C ASN A 178 11.40 -1.90 -3.99
N SER A 179 11.84 -0.74 -4.48
CA SER A 179 11.60 -0.33 -5.87
C SER A 179 12.11 -1.40 -6.82
N VAL A 180 11.21 -1.84 -7.70
CA VAL A 180 11.49 -2.81 -8.75
C VAL A 180 12.36 -2.11 -9.80
N PRO A 181 13.54 -2.64 -10.14
CA PRO A 181 14.39 -2.06 -11.18
C PRO A 181 13.67 -1.98 -12.52
N THR A 182 13.92 -0.92 -13.28
CA THR A 182 13.33 -0.70 -14.61
C THR A 182 13.59 -1.84 -15.58
N GLU A 183 14.76 -2.47 -15.45
CA GLU A 183 15.22 -3.60 -16.25
C GLU A 183 14.34 -4.84 -16.07
N VAL A 184 13.70 -5.01 -14.91
CA VAL A 184 12.72 -6.08 -14.70
C VAL A 184 11.54 -5.88 -15.63
N PHE A 185 11.04 -4.65 -15.72
CA PHE A 185 9.91 -4.32 -16.60
C PHE A 185 10.29 -4.40 -18.07
N ASP A 186 11.51 -4.03 -18.45
CA ASP A 186 12.00 -4.16 -19.83
C ASP A 186 11.94 -5.63 -20.29
N LEU A 187 12.33 -6.56 -19.40
CA LEU A 187 12.27 -8.00 -19.66
C LEU A 187 10.81 -8.51 -19.73
N LEU A 188 9.95 -8.05 -18.82
CA LEU A 188 8.52 -8.41 -18.81
C LEU A 188 7.82 -7.98 -20.11
N GLU A 189 8.08 -6.75 -20.58
CA GLU A 189 7.55 -6.21 -21.83
C GLU A 189 8.10 -6.94 -23.07
N ALA A 190 9.32 -7.48 -22.98
CA ALA A 190 9.88 -8.37 -23.99
C ALA A 190 9.30 -9.81 -23.95
N GLY A 191 8.32 -10.08 -23.09
CA GLY A 191 7.64 -11.37 -22.98
C GLY A 191 8.35 -12.38 -22.07
N ILE A 192 9.35 -11.96 -21.31
CA ILE A 192 10.02 -12.82 -20.32
C ILE A 192 9.12 -12.94 -19.09
N SER A 193 9.01 -14.15 -18.52
CA SER A 193 8.24 -14.35 -17.30
C SER A 193 8.86 -13.61 -16.10
N GLN A 194 8.04 -13.21 -15.13
CA GLN A 194 8.50 -12.48 -13.95
C GLN A 194 9.64 -13.18 -13.18
N ASN A 195 9.51 -14.48 -12.93
CA ASN A 195 10.55 -15.25 -12.22
C ASN A 195 11.86 -15.28 -13.00
N GLU A 196 11.80 -15.42 -14.32
CA GLU A 196 12.98 -15.41 -15.18
C GLU A 196 13.61 -14.01 -15.25
N ALA A 197 12.79 -12.95 -15.32
CA ALA A 197 13.27 -11.57 -15.33
C ALA A 197 14.03 -11.24 -14.03
N LEU A 198 13.47 -11.63 -12.88
CA LEU A 198 14.13 -11.48 -11.58
C LEU A 198 15.45 -12.28 -11.53
N TYR A 199 15.41 -13.55 -11.94
CA TYR A 199 16.57 -14.42 -11.95
C TYR A 199 17.74 -13.87 -12.79
N ARG A 200 17.46 -13.37 -14.01
CA ARG A 200 18.49 -12.78 -14.90
C ARG A 200 19.19 -11.57 -14.31
N LEU A 201 18.49 -10.82 -13.46
CA LEU A 201 19.03 -9.63 -12.81
C LEU A 201 19.67 -9.93 -11.45
N GLY A 202 19.82 -11.22 -11.10
CA GLY A 202 20.35 -11.63 -9.80
C GLY A 202 19.43 -11.30 -8.63
N LEU A 203 18.16 -11.02 -8.90
CA LEU A 203 17.14 -10.78 -7.90
C LEU A 203 16.55 -12.12 -7.47
N GLY A 204 16.40 -12.34 -6.16
CA GLY A 204 15.82 -13.56 -5.63
C GLY A 204 14.39 -13.79 -6.15
N PRO A 205 13.90 -15.05 -6.15
CA PRO A 205 12.52 -15.31 -6.53
C PRO A 205 11.57 -14.54 -5.60
N GLN A 206 10.49 -14.01 -6.16
CA GLN A 206 9.51 -13.32 -5.36
C GLN A 206 8.87 -14.29 -4.35
N GLN A 207 8.90 -13.92 -3.08
CA GLN A 207 8.22 -14.69 -2.05
C GLN A 207 6.72 -14.36 -2.07
N LEU A 208 5.94 -15.31 -2.57
CA LEU A 208 4.48 -15.23 -2.57
C LEU A 208 3.93 -15.64 -1.20
N LEU A 209 3.28 -14.71 -0.53
CA LEU A 209 2.54 -14.99 0.69
C LEU A 209 1.07 -15.29 0.38
N LYS A 210 0.50 -16.21 1.14
CA LYS A 210 -0.93 -16.54 1.10
C LYS A 210 -1.53 -16.23 2.48
N PRO A 211 -2.73 -15.61 2.53
CA PRO A 211 -3.44 -15.46 3.79
C PRO A 211 -3.72 -16.82 4.42
N ASP A 212 -3.68 -16.88 5.75
CA ASP A 212 -4.17 -18.01 6.51
C ASP A 212 -5.72 -18.13 6.39
N PRO A 213 -6.34 -19.21 6.89
CA PRO A 213 -7.80 -19.36 6.84
C PRO A 213 -8.60 -18.26 7.55
N SER A 214 -7.95 -17.46 8.41
CA SER A 214 -8.55 -16.29 9.08
C SER A 214 -8.37 -14.99 8.29
N GLY A 215 -7.83 -15.07 7.08
CA GLY A 215 -7.58 -13.93 6.20
C GLY A 215 -6.40 -13.07 6.65
N ARG A 216 -5.44 -13.62 7.41
CA ARG A 216 -4.28 -12.88 7.92
C ARG A 216 -2.99 -13.32 7.23
N LEU A 217 -2.14 -12.37 6.91
CA LEU A 217 -0.74 -12.62 6.56
C LEU A 217 0.09 -12.62 7.83
N LEU A 218 0.23 -13.80 8.42
CA LEU A 218 1.10 -14.07 9.56
C LEU A 218 2.34 -14.82 9.09
N SER A 219 3.47 -14.61 9.78
CA SER A 219 4.76 -15.23 9.50
C SER A 219 4.71 -16.75 9.47
#